data_AF-A0A7K2QDK2-F1
#
_entry.id   AF-A0A7K2QDK2-F1
#
_cell.length_a   1.000
_cell.length_b   1.000
_cell.length_c   1.000
_cell.angle_alpha   90.00
_cell.angle_beta   90.00
_cell.angle_gamma   90.00
#
_symmetry.space_group_name_H-M   'P 1'
#
loop_
_entity.id
_entity.type
_entity.pdbx_description
1 polymer ?
#
loop_
_entity_poly.entity_id
_entity_poly.type
_entity_poly.pdbx_seq_one_letter_code
_entity_poly.pdbx_strand_id
1 'polypeptide(L)'
;MSSEPSTESNLPPVAPEVLAEAVEQLTARLRKKLDAATRDCAAGAHPGEDGAVTVRFGEDALVTLRPGPGGAVTAAEQATCTCLLAPRCLHRAAVLGAAPLADPADLDVPHPGADP
;
A
#
# COMPACT_ATOMS: atom_id res chain seq x y z
N MET A 1 28.71 1.98 -14.54
CA MET A 1 27.93 0.88 -13.93
C MET A 1 26.50 1.28 -14.06
N SER A 2 25.78 0.52 -14.87
CA SER A 2 24.48 0.86 -15.44
C SER A 2 23.43 1.00 -14.35
N SER A 3 22.75 2.13 -14.33
CA SER A 3 21.45 2.25 -13.66
C SER A 3 20.50 1.32 -14.39
N GLU A 4 20.29 0.13 -13.85
CA GLU A 4 19.22 -0.77 -14.26
C GLU A 4 17.91 -0.01 -14.05
N PRO A 5 16.96 -0.03 -15.01
CA PRO A 5 15.66 0.54 -14.77
C PRO A 5 15.01 -0.32 -13.69
N SER A 6 15.08 0.16 -12.44
CA SER A 6 14.27 -0.33 -11.34
C SER A 6 12.87 -0.49 -11.90
N THR A 7 12.33 -1.71 -11.82
CA THR A 7 10.91 -1.95 -12.05
C THR A 7 10.18 -1.31 -10.87
N GLU A 8 10.23 0.01 -10.85
CA GLU A 8 9.80 0.85 -9.76
C GLU A 8 8.29 0.80 -9.83
N SER A 9 7.75 -0.15 -9.10
CA SER A 9 6.33 -0.20 -8.85
C SER A 9 5.98 1.18 -8.32
N ASN A 10 5.08 1.88 -9.01
CA ASN A 10 4.71 3.25 -8.66
C ASN A 10 3.94 3.34 -7.32
N LEU A 11 3.86 2.21 -6.62
CA LEU A 11 3.29 2.05 -5.31
C LEU A 11 4.44 1.95 -4.29
N PRO A 12 4.30 2.60 -3.14
CA PRO A 12 5.27 2.50 -2.06
C PRO A 12 5.25 1.10 -1.44
N PRO A 13 6.36 0.64 -0.84
CA PRO A 13 6.39 -0.63 -0.12
C PRO A 13 5.40 -0.64 1.05
N VAL A 14 4.79 -1.81 1.30
CA VAL A 14 3.75 -2.01 2.32
C VAL A 14 4.19 -3.10 3.30
N ALA A 15 4.03 -2.85 4.59
CA ALA A 15 4.25 -3.85 5.63
C ALA A 15 3.26 -5.02 5.47
N PRO A 16 3.74 -6.28 5.52
CA PRO A 16 2.87 -7.44 5.33
C PRO A 16 1.73 -7.52 6.35
N GLU A 17 1.94 -7.02 7.58
CA GLU A 17 0.92 -6.95 8.63
C GLU A 17 -0.24 -6.03 8.24
N VAL A 18 0.04 -4.89 7.61
CA VAL A 18 -0.99 -3.93 7.16
C VAL A 18 -1.86 -4.54 6.05
N LEU A 19 -1.23 -5.26 5.12
CA LEU A 19 -1.95 -6.00 4.09
C LEU A 19 -2.82 -7.11 4.71
N ALA A 20 -2.25 -7.91 5.62
CA ALA A 20 -2.97 -8.98 6.29
C ALA A 20 -4.20 -8.45 7.02
N GLU A 21 -4.05 -7.39 7.83
CA GLU A 21 -5.16 -6.75 8.53
C GLU A 21 -6.23 -6.26 7.54
N ALA A 22 -5.85 -5.59 6.45
CA ALA A 22 -6.81 -5.11 5.46
C ALA A 22 -7.62 -6.26 4.83
N VAL A 23 -6.99 -7.40 4.55
CA VAL A 23 -7.66 -8.59 4.02
C VAL A 23 -8.57 -9.25 5.06
N GLU A 24 -8.13 -9.32 6.32
CA GLU A 24 -8.92 -9.85 7.44
C GLU A 24 -10.19 -9.04 7.72
N GLN A 25 -10.21 -7.76 7.37
CA GLN A 25 -11.41 -6.92 7.51
C GLN A 25 -12.45 -7.10 6.39
N LEU A 26 -12.10 -7.78 5.30
CA LEU A 26 -13.00 -8.00 4.16
C LEU A 26 -14.05 -9.10 4.45
N THR A 27 -15.21 -9.01 3.79
CA THR A 27 -16.14 -10.14 3.74
C THR A 27 -15.62 -11.23 2.78
N ALA A 28 -16.07 -12.48 2.95
CA ALA A 28 -15.68 -13.60 2.07
C ALA A 28 -15.91 -13.30 0.58
N ARG A 29 -16.99 -12.59 0.25
CA ARG A 29 -17.31 -12.17 -1.12
C ARG A 29 -16.29 -11.19 -1.68
N LEU A 30 -15.80 -10.25 -0.87
CA LEU A 30 -14.80 -9.27 -1.29
C LEU A 30 -13.41 -9.91 -1.39
N ARG A 31 -13.04 -10.78 -0.44
CA ARG A 31 -11.76 -11.53 -0.50
C ARG A 31 -11.61 -12.30 -1.80
N LYS A 32 -12.67 -12.98 -2.26
CA LYS A 32 -12.67 -13.72 -3.53
C LYS A 32 -12.38 -12.84 -4.76
N LYS A 33 -12.62 -11.53 -4.67
CA LYS A 33 -12.38 -10.58 -5.78
C LYS A 33 -11.03 -9.88 -5.68
N LEU A 34 -10.30 -10.05 -4.58
CA LEU A 34 -9.07 -9.31 -4.31
C LEU A 34 -8.00 -9.53 -5.37
N ASP A 35 -7.68 -10.78 -5.68
CA ASP A 35 -6.62 -11.13 -6.66
C ASP A 35 -6.89 -10.61 -8.08
N ALA A 36 -8.17 -10.41 -8.43
CA ALA A 36 -8.52 -9.81 -9.71
C ALA A 36 -8.36 -8.30 -9.66
N ALA A 37 -8.72 -7.67 -8.54
CA ALA A 37 -8.64 -6.23 -8.36
C ALA A 37 -7.20 -5.71 -8.24
N THR A 38 -6.27 -6.49 -7.68
CA THR A 38 -4.86 -6.08 -7.50
C THR A 38 -4.12 -5.87 -8.82
N ARG A 39 -4.44 -6.64 -9.86
CA ARG A 39 -3.67 -6.70 -11.13
C ARG A 39 -3.47 -5.36 -11.81
N ASP A 40 -4.50 -4.51 -11.79
CA ASP A 40 -4.49 -3.23 -12.51
C ASP A 40 -4.09 -2.05 -11.62
N CYS A 41 -3.95 -2.26 -10.31
CA CYS A 41 -3.71 -1.19 -9.34
C CYS A 41 -2.34 -0.52 -9.53
N ALA A 42 -1.29 -1.31 -9.76
CA ALA A 42 0.07 -0.78 -9.90
C ALA A 42 0.22 0.12 -11.14
N ALA A 43 -0.48 -0.21 -12.24
CA ALA A 43 -0.47 0.57 -13.47
C ALA A 43 -1.27 1.87 -13.34
N GLY A 44 -2.33 1.88 -12.52
CA GLY A 44 -3.17 3.05 -12.24
C GLY A 44 -2.71 3.92 -11.07
N ALA A 45 -1.53 3.65 -10.52
CA ALA A 45 -0.97 4.43 -9.43
C ALA A 45 -0.39 5.75 -9.93
N HIS A 46 -0.66 6.83 -9.19
CA HIS A 46 -0.22 8.18 -9.48
C HIS A 46 0.48 8.78 -8.25
N PRO A 47 1.81 9.00 -8.30
CA PRO A 47 2.57 9.60 -7.23
C PRO A 47 2.31 11.10 -7.23
N GLY A 48 1.97 11.63 -6.06
CA GLY A 48 1.83 13.05 -5.81
C GLY A 48 3.15 13.68 -5.37
N GLU A 49 3.20 15.01 -5.41
CA GLU A 49 4.38 15.79 -5.05
C GLU A 49 4.76 15.65 -3.56
N ASP A 50 3.80 15.32 -2.69
CA ASP A 50 4.00 15.13 -1.25
C ASP A 50 4.49 13.71 -0.88
N GLY A 51 4.84 12.87 -1.86
CA GLY A 51 5.22 11.46 -1.64
C GLY A 51 4.02 10.53 -1.36
N ALA A 52 2.79 11.06 -1.38
CA ALA A 52 1.58 10.25 -1.35
C ALA A 52 1.34 9.62 -2.72
N VAL A 53 0.81 8.40 -2.75
CA VAL A 53 0.41 7.73 -3.99
C VAL A 53 -1.09 7.56 -4.02
N THR A 54 -1.72 7.89 -5.15
CA THR A 54 -3.16 7.78 -5.33
C THR A 54 -3.52 6.77 -6.41
N VAL A 55 -4.60 6.02 -6.20
CA VAL A 55 -5.13 5.06 -7.19
C VAL A 55 -6.63 5.30 -7.29
N ARG A 56 -7.11 5.58 -8.49
CA ARG A 56 -8.52 5.88 -8.75
C ARG A 56 -9.26 4.63 -9.26
N PHE A 57 -10.39 4.33 -8.64
CA PHE A 57 -11.29 3.25 -9.01
C PHE A 57 -12.63 3.85 -9.47
N GLY A 58 -12.83 3.86 -10.78
CA GLY A 58 -14.01 4.50 -11.37
C GLY A 58 -14.12 5.99 -11.01
N GLU A 59 -15.34 6.48 -10.85
CA GLU A 59 -15.59 7.91 -10.64
C GLU A 59 -15.54 8.32 -9.15
N ASP A 60 -15.98 7.44 -8.24
CA ASP A 60 -16.25 7.79 -6.82
C ASP A 60 -15.23 7.28 -5.80
N ALA A 61 -14.33 6.37 -6.17
CA ALA A 61 -13.38 5.78 -5.22
C ALA A 61 -11.95 6.21 -5.52
N LEU A 62 -11.33 6.89 -4.56
CA LEU A 62 -9.92 7.24 -4.57
C LEU A 62 -9.25 6.57 -3.37
N VAL A 63 -8.21 5.79 -3.61
CA VAL A 63 -7.32 5.30 -2.57
C VAL A 63 -6.11 6.23 -2.50
N THR A 64 -5.71 6.57 -1.28
CA THR A 64 -4.49 7.35 -1.02
C THR A 64 -3.63 6.60 -0.03
N LEU A 65 -2.41 6.27 -0.47
CA LEU A 65 -1.33 5.78 0.36
C LEU A 65 -0.44 6.96 0.76
N ARG A 66 -0.16 7.09 2.05
CA ARG A 66 0.74 8.10 2.62
C ARG A 66 1.83 7.38 3.41
N PRO A 67 2.93 6.99 2.74
CA PRO A 67 4.03 6.32 3.42
C PRO A 67 4.57 7.15 4.58
N GLY A 68 5.11 6.47 5.59
CA GLY A 68 5.80 7.11 6.71
C GLY A 68 7.18 7.64 6.34
N PRO A 69 7.96 8.13 7.32
CA PRO A 69 9.31 8.65 7.10
C PRO A 69 10.28 7.65 6.45
N GLY A 70 10.06 6.34 6.66
CA GLY A 70 10.83 5.27 6.02
C GLY A 70 10.40 4.95 4.58
N GLY A 71 9.49 5.73 3.98
CA GLY A 71 9.01 5.50 2.61
C GLY A 71 8.08 4.30 2.45
N ALA A 72 7.73 3.60 3.54
CA ALA A 72 6.82 2.47 3.56
C ALA A 72 5.50 2.77 4.27
N VAL A 73 4.45 2.04 3.87
CA VAL A 73 3.16 1.99 4.56
C VAL A 73 3.23 0.92 5.64
N THR A 74 3.32 1.35 6.89
CA THR A 74 3.52 0.50 8.08
C THR A 74 2.33 0.52 9.04
N ALA A 75 1.36 1.42 8.84
CA ALA A 75 0.14 1.54 9.65
C ALA A 75 -1.12 1.60 8.78
N ALA A 76 -2.25 1.12 9.30
CA ALA A 76 -3.51 1.07 8.56
C ALA A 76 -4.04 2.46 8.18
N GLU A 77 -3.77 3.49 8.99
CA GLU A 77 -4.20 4.88 8.79
C GLU A 77 -3.50 5.54 7.59
N GLN A 78 -2.34 5.03 7.20
CA GLN A 78 -1.59 5.51 6.04
C GLN A 78 -2.25 5.10 4.72
N ALA A 79 -3.20 4.16 4.74
CA ALA A 79 -3.97 3.74 3.59
C ALA A 79 -5.45 4.14 3.76
N THR A 80 -5.86 5.17 3.04
CA THR A 80 -7.23 5.71 3.11
C THR A 80 -7.96 5.49 1.79
N CYS A 81 -9.28 5.31 1.86
CA CYS A 81 -10.13 5.23 0.67
C CYS A 81 -11.36 6.10 0.86
N THR A 82 -11.79 6.82 -0.17
CA THR A 82 -12.98 7.69 -0.13
C THR A 82 -14.30 6.95 -0.36
N CYS A 83 -14.26 5.65 -0.67
CA CYS A 83 -15.48 4.90 -0.96
C CYS A 83 -16.32 4.69 0.31
N LEU A 84 -17.64 4.53 0.14
CA LEU A 84 -18.61 4.36 1.24
C LEU A 84 -18.36 3.14 2.15
N LEU A 85 -17.54 2.17 1.70
CA LEU A 85 -17.19 0.97 2.48
C LEU A 85 -15.88 1.12 3.26
N ALA A 86 -15.25 2.29 3.22
CA ALA A 86 -14.03 2.55 3.98
C ALA A 86 -14.29 2.41 5.51
N PRO A 87 -13.32 1.90 6.29
CA PRO A 87 -11.99 1.43 5.88
C PRO A 87 -11.97 -0.02 5.35
N ARG A 88 -13.08 -0.76 5.41
CA ARG A 88 -13.17 -2.20 5.12
C ARG A 88 -13.58 -2.47 3.66
N CYS A 89 -12.89 -1.85 2.71
CA CYS A 89 -13.24 -1.89 1.30
C CYS A 89 -12.25 -2.70 0.44
N LEU A 90 -12.75 -3.26 -0.67
CA LEU A 90 -11.93 -3.98 -1.63
C LEU A 90 -10.84 -3.09 -2.24
N HIS A 91 -11.13 -1.82 -2.53
CA HIS A 91 -10.18 -0.90 -3.17
C HIS A 91 -8.91 -0.72 -2.34
N ARG A 92 -9.06 -0.46 -1.03
CA ARG A 92 -7.91 -0.30 -0.13
C ARG A 92 -7.05 -1.56 -0.10
N ALA A 93 -7.68 -2.72 0.09
CA ALA A 93 -6.97 -4.00 0.13
C ALA A 93 -6.30 -4.34 -1.22
N ALA A 94 -6.93 -4.00 -2.35
CA ALA A 94 -6.38 -4.23 -3.68
C ALA A 94 -5.14 -3.38 -3.95
N VAL A 95 -5.15 -2.11 -3.54
CA VAL A 95 -3.98 -1.24 -3.67
C VAL A 95 -2.84 -1.73 -2.78
N LEU A 96 -3.12 -2.08 -1.52
CA LEU A 96 -2.12 -2.65 -0.62
C LEU A 96 -1.55 -3.97 -1.14
N GLY A 97 -2.38 -4.83 -1.73
CA GLY A 97 -1.96 -6.11 -2.29
C GLY A 97 -1.27 -6.03 -3.65
N ALA A 98 -1.28 -4.87 -4.30
CA ALA A 98 -0.56 -4.60 -5.54
C ALA A 98 0.79 -3.93 -5.30
N ALA A 99 1.01 -3.41 -4.10
CA ALA A 99 2.25 -2.78 -3.70
C ALA A 99 3.35 -3.83 -3.44
N PRO A 100 4.63 -3.47 -3.62
CA PRO A 100 5.73 -4.31 -3.15
C PRO A 100 5.64 -4.48 -1.63
N LEU A 101 6.02 -5.64 -1.11
CA LEU A 101 6.12 -5.84 0.33
C LEU A 101 7.41 -5.20 0.85
N ALA A 102 7.30 -4.45 1.95
CA ALA A 102 8.46 -3.95 2.67
C ALA A 102 9.23 -5.13 3.28
N ASP A 103 10.56 -5.05 3.26
CA ASP A 103 11.38 -6.02 3.99
C ASP A 103 11.16 -5.81 5.50
N PRO A 104 10.88 -6.86 6.28
CA PRO A 104 10.74 -6.74 7.73
C PRO A 104 11.97 -6.10 8.40
N ALA A 105 13.16 -6.19 7.81
CA ALA A 105 14.37 -5.52 8.31
C ALA A 105 14.32 -3.98 8.19
N ASP A 106 13.56 -3.44 7.23
CA ASP A 106 13.40 -1.99 7.00
C ASP A 106 12.24 -1.39 7.81
N LEU A 107 11.35 -2.24 8.34
CA LEU A 107 10.19 -1.82 9.14
C LEU A 107 10.52 -1.59 10.63
N ASP A 108 11.62 -2.19 11.10
CA ASP A 108 12.11 -2.10 12.47
C ASP A 108 13.33 -1.16 12.53
N VAL A 109 13.10 0.14 12.66
CA VAL A 109 14.13 1.06 13.16
C VAL A 109 13.68 1.71 14.46
N PRO A 110 13.96 1.07 15.60
CA PRO A 110 14.72 1.68 16.66
C PRO A 110 16.21 1.37 16.43
N HIS A 111 17.04 2.38 16.16
CA HIS A 111 18.46 2.27 16.46
C HIS A 111 18.65 2.61 17.94
N PRO A 112 18.80 1.65 18.87
CA PRO A 112 19.51 1.95 20.08
C PRO A 112 20.99 2.07 19.70
N GLY A 113 21.44 3.31 19.53
CA GLY A 113 22.82 3.60 19.80
C GLY A 113 23.11 3.16 21.23
N ALA A 114 24.01 2.19 21.37
CA ALA A 114 24.74 1.92 22.60
C ALA A 114 26.05 1.19 22.24
N ASP A 115 27.02 2.00 21.81
CA ASP A 115 28.48 1.83 21.96
C ASP A 115 28.85 2.22 23.43
N PRO A 116 30.01 1.86 24.04
CA PRO A 116 31.18 1.08 23.58
C PRO A 116 31.33 -0.33 24.20
#